data_AF-A0AAW2Q611-F1
#
_entry.id   AF-A0AAW2Q611-F1
#
_cell.length_a   1.000
_cell.length_b   1.000
_cell.length_c   1.000
_cell.angle_alpha   90.00
_cell.angle_beta   90.00
_cell.angle_gamma   90.00
#
_symmetry.space_group_name_H-M   'P 1'
#
loop_
_entity.id
_entity.type
_entity.pdbx_description
1 polymer ?
#
loop_
_entity_poly.entity_id
_entity_poly.type
_entity_poly.pdbx_seq_one_letter_code
_entity_poly.pdbx_strand_id
1 'polypeptide(L)'
;MVITLENELMINSYKTIDGRGAKVEIGYGPCITIQHVSHVIIHGISVHDCKPGESGIVQDSPTHEGHRRGSDGDAIDIFDSTDVWIDHCSFARCYDGLIDVIHGSTAITHFQQLLFPP
;
A
#
# COMPACT_ATOMS: atom_id res chain seq x y z
N MET A 1 5.39 16.07 -2.84
CA MET A 1 6.36 15.19 -3.51
C MET A 1 5.57 14.01 -4.03
N VAL A 2 5.68 13.72 -5.32
CA VAL A 2 5.03 12.56 -5.95
C VAL A 2 6.08 11.47 -6.15
N ILE A 3 5.80 10.28 -5.65
CA ILE A 3 6.62 9.08 -5.79
C ILE A 3 5.92 8.17 -6.79
N THR A 4 6.61 7.86 -7.88
CA THR A 4 6.19 6.82 -8.82
C THR A 4 7.07 5.62 -8.61
N LEU A 5 6.47 4.51 -8.20
CA LEU A 5 7.17 3.26 -7.96
C LEU A 5 7.32 2.49 -9.28
N GLU A 6 8.43 1.78 -9.44
CA GLU A 6 8.67 0.88 -10.58
C GLU A 6 7.98 -0.47 -10.38
N ASN A 7 7.82 -0.90 -9.13
CA ASN A 7 7.07 -2.09 -8.73
C ASN A 7 6.42 -1.87 -7.35
N GLU A 8 5.60 -2.80 -6.89
CA GLU A 8 4.89 -2.69 -5.60
C GLU A 8 5.85 -2.45 -4.42
N LEU A 9 5.45 -1.54 -3.51
CA LEU A 9 6.21 -1.26 -2.30
C LEU A 9 5.81 -2.26 -1.21
N MET A 10 6.67 -3.25 -0.97
CA MET A 10 6.49 -4.25 0.06
C MET A 10 6.76 -3.68 1.46
N ILE A 11 5.76 -3.75 2.34
CA ILE A 11 5.88 -3.29 3.72
C ILE A 11 6.25 -4.44 4.66
N ASN A 12 7.29 -4.23 5.46
CA ASN A 12 7.71 -5.17 6.49
C ASN A 12 6.98 -4.91 7.83
N SER A 13 6.96 -5.91 8.71
CA SER A 13 6.42 -5.76 10.08
C SER A 13 7.10 -4.63 10.86
N TYR A 14 6.37 -4.07 11.83
CA TYR A 14 6.83 -2.99 12.70
C TYR A 14 7.36 -1.78 11.91
N LYS A 15 6.49 -1.25 11.05
CA LYS A 15 6.79 -0.07 10.21
C LYS A 15 5.67 0.94 10.30
N THR A 16 6.08 2.20 10.16
CA THR A 16 5.18 3.33 10.04
C THR A 16 5.56 4.14 8.82
N ILE A 17 4.61 4.34 7.90
CA ILE A 17 4.67 5.38 6.89
C ILE A 17 3.91 6.58 7.44
N ASP A 18 4.58 7.71 7.59
CA ASP A 18 4.03 8.92 8.18
C ASP A 18 4.26 10.12 7.27
N GLY A 19 3.17 10.65 6.71
CA GLY A 19 3.17 11.84 5.87
C GLY A 19 2.98 13.15 6.63
N ARG A 20 2.87 13.16 7.97
CA ARG A 20 2.62 14.40 8.72
C ARG A 20 3.67 15.47 8.45
N GLY A 21 3.20 16.69 8.24
CA GLY A 21 4.06 17.84 7.96
C GLY A 21 4.59 17.92 6.52
N ALA A 22 4.23 16.97 5.65
CA ALA A 22 4.63 16.97 4.24
C ALA A 22 3.48 16.52 3.32
N LYS A 23 3.45 17.03 2.09
CA LYS A 23 2.57 16.49 1.05
C LYS A 23 3.27 15.31 0.39
N VAL A 24 2.95 14.08 0.81
CA VAL A 24 3.49 12.83 0.25
C VAL A 24 2.41 12.14 -0.57
N GLU A 25 2.74 11.89 -1.83
CA GLU A 25 1.84 11.30 -2.82
C GLU A 25 2.53 10.08 -3.45
N ILE A 26 1.86 8.93 -3.51
CA ILE A 26 2.29 7.74 -4.26
C ILE A 26 1.31 7.54 -5.41
N GLY A 27 1.81 7.40 -6.64
CA GLY A 27 0.92 7.22 -7.78
C GLY A 27 1.58 7.07 -9.14
N TYR A 28 0.73 6.84 -10.15
CA TYR A 28 1.07 6.66 -11.56
C TYR A 28 1.83 5.37 -11.92
N GLY A 29 2.09 4.52 -10.94
CA GLY A 29 2.67 3.18 -11.05
C GLY A 29 2.03 2.24 -10.02
N PRO A 30 2.66 1.09 -9.72
CA PRO A 30 2.23 0.22 -8.63
C PRO A 30 2.28 0.94 -7.28
N CYS A 31 1.51 0.47 -6.31
CA CYS A 31 1.35 1.11 -5.01
C CYS A 31 1.79 0.17 -3.87
N ILE A 32 1.05 0.12 -2.75
CA ILE A 32 1.55 -0.49 -1.51
C ILE A 32 1.01 -1.90 -1.34
N THR A 33 1.87 -2.83 -0.93
CA THR A 33 1.49 -4.20 -0.57
C THR A 33 1.93 -4.52 0.86
N ILE A 34 0.98 -4.95 1.69
CA ILE A 34 1.17 -5.39 3.08
C ILE A 34 0.84 -6.88 3.13
N GLN A 35 1.88 -7.73 3.06
CA GLN A 35 1.70 -9.17 2.93
C GLN A 35 2.47 -9.95 3.98
N HIS A 36 1.81 -10.89 4.67
CA HIS A 36 2.38 -11.76 5.70
C HIS A 36 3.10 -11.00 6.83
N VAL A 37 2.59 -9.84 7.22
CA VAL A 37 3.23 -8.96 8.21
C VAL A 37 2.27 -8.49 9.29
N SER A 38 2.83 -7.87 10.33
CA SER A 38 2.03 -7.28 11.40
C SER A 38 2.58 -5.97 11.93
N HIS A 39 1.73 -5.23 12.65
CA HIS A 39 2.11 -3.98 13.30
C HIS A 39 2.57 -2.92 12.28
N VAL A 40 1.67 -2.59 11.36
CA VAL A 40 1.91 -1.60 10.29
C VAL A 40 0.98 -0.41 10.46
N ILE A 41 1.54 0.80 10.37
CA ILE A 41 0.77 2.05 10.36
C ILE A 41 1.05 2.79 9.05
N ILE A 42 0.00 3.17 8.33
CA ILE A 42 0.09 4.06 7.17
C ILE A 42 -0.77 5.28 7.48
N HIS A 43 -0.13 6.43 7.56
CA HIS A 43 -0.79 7.64 8.01
C HIS A 43 -0.43 8.88 7.20
N GLY A 44 -1.44 9.68 6.86
CA GLY A 44 -1.24 11.04 6.35
C GLY A 44 -0.64 11.12 4.94
N ILE A 45 -0.78 10.07 4.12
CA ILE A 45 -0.32 10.05 2.72
C ILE A 45 -1.49 10.07 1.74
N SER A 46 -1.22 10.49 0.51
CA SER A 46 -2.14 10.36 -0.61
C SER A 46 -1.66 9.23 -1.53
N VAL A 47 -2.55 8.33 -1.92
CA VAL A 47 -2.25 7.25 -2.87
C VAL A 47 -3.28 7.28 -3.99
N HIS A 48 -2.84 7.44 -5.23
CA HIS A 48 -3.77 7.68 -6.33
C HIS A 48 -3.22 7.28 -7.69
N ASP A 49 -4.12 7.13 -8.68
CA ASP A 49 -3.73 6.78 -10.05
C ASP A 49 -2.82 5.54 -10.11
N CYS A 50 -3.05 4.57 -9.20
CA CYS A 50 -2.29 3.32 -9.13
C CYS A 50 -2.52 2.47 -10.37
N LYS A 51 -1.49 1.74 -10.79
CA LYS A 51 -1.49 0.91 -11.99
C LYS A 51 -1.02 -0.50 -11.68
N PRO A 52 -1.41 -1.50 -12.50
CA PRO A 52 -0.90 -2.85 -12.37
C PRO A 52 0.63 -2.89 -12.40
N GLY A 53 1.23 -3.67 -11.51
CA GLY A 53 2.65 -3.98 -11.51
C GLY A 53 3.00 -5.14 -12.44
N GLU A 54 4.21 -5.14 -12.96
CA GLU A 54 4.71 -6.23 -13.78
C GLU A 54 5.38 -7.31 -12.91
N SER A 55 5.37 -8.55 -13.42
CA SER A 55 6.14 -9.63 -12.80
C SER A 55 7.63 -9.32 -12.81
N GLY A 56 8.30 -9.58 -11.69
CA GLY A 56 9.69 -9.18 -11.54
C GLY A 56 10.30 -9.61 -10.21
N ILE A 57 11.55 -9.23 -9.99
CA ILE A 57 12.22 -9.37 -8.70
C ILE A 57 11.97 -8.07 -7.93
N VAL A 58 11.41 -8.20 -6.73
CA VAL A 58 11.12 -7.07 -5.84
C VAL A 58 11.75 -7.35 -4.49
N GLN A 59 12.43 -6.34 -3.95
CA GLN A 59 12.97 -6.41 -2.59
C GLN A 59 11.82 -6.37 -1.58
N ASP A 60 11.56 -7.50 -0.93
CA ASP A 60 10.48 -7.63 0.06
C ASP A 60 10.98 -7.45 1.50
N SER A 61 12.30 -7.47 1.73
CA SER A 61 12.93 -7.15 3.00
C SER A 61 14.36 -6.62 2.79
N PRO A 62 15.02 -6.07 3.83
CA PRO A 62 16.39 -5.56 3.69
C PRO A 62 17.42 -6.58 3.22
N THR A 63 17.13 -7.88 3.32
CA THR A 63 18.06 -8.97 3.02
C THR A 63 17.53 -10.00 2.04
N HIS A 64 16.33 -9.78 1.47
CA HIS A 64 15.70 -10.74 0.57
C HIS A 64 14.99 -10.03 -0.56
N GLU A 65 15.07 -10.64 -1.75
CA GLU A 65 14.32 -10.26 -2.93
C GLU A 65 13.50 -11.48 -3.38
N GLY A 66 12.21 -11.26 -3.59
CA GLY A 66 11.26 -12.29 -3.99
C GLY A 66 10.81 -12.07 -5.43
N HIS A 67 10.44 -13.16 -6.10
CA HIS A 67 9.76 -13.06 -7.39
C HIS A 67 8.28 -12.76 -7.18
N ARG A 68 7.82 -11.63 -7.74
CA ARG A 68 6.42 -11.18 -7.73
C ARG A 68 5.76 -11.46 -9.08
N ARG A 69 4.45 -11.73 -9.05
CA ARG A 69 3.63 -11.93 -10.27
C ARG A 69 3.12 -10.62 -10.87
N GLY A 70 3.32 -9.51 -10.18
CA GLY A 70 2.68 -8.23 -10.46
C GLY A 70 1.49 -7.99 -9.54
N SER A 71 1.15 -6.72 -9.36
CA SER A 71 -0.05 -6.28 -8.66
C SER A 71 -1.15 -5.91 -9.66
N ASP A 72 -2.40 -5.99 -9.26
CA ASP A 72 -3.60 -5.57 -10.01
C ASP A 72 -3.75 -4.05 -10.13
N GLY A 73 -3.16 -3.28 -9.20
CA GLY A 73 -3.18 -1.83 -9.23
C GLY A 73 -4.05 -1.19 -8.16
N ASP A 74 -4.23 -1.89 -7.04
CA ASP A 74 -4.82 -1.34 -5.82
C ASP A 74 -3.98 -0.23 -5.19
N ALA A 75 -4.61 0.64 -4.39
CA ALA A 75 -3.84 1.62 -3.60
C ALA A 75 -3.08 0.97 -2.45
N ILE A 76 -3.75 0.08 -1.71
CA ILE A 76 -3.17 -0.74 -0.65
C ILE A 76 -3.78 -2.15 -0.72
N ASP A 77 -2.95 -3.16 -0.95
CA ASP A 77 -3.33 -4.57 -0.81
C ASP A 77 -2.85 -5.10 0.56
N ILE A 78 -3.75 -5.73 1.33
CA ILE A 78 -3.49 -6.34 2.63
C ILE A 78 -3.82 -7.83 2.60
N PHE A 79 -2.76 -8.64 2.57
CA PHE A 79 -2.84 -10.10 2.45
C PHE A 79 -2.28 -10.80 3.68
N ASP A 80 -3.09 -11.66 4.33
CA ASP A 80 -2.70 -12.49 5.49
C ASP A 80 -1.87 -11.71 6.53
N SER A 81 -2.39 -10.55 6.94
CA SER A 81 -1.71 -9.62 7.83
C SER A 81 -2.59 -9.23 9.02
N THR A 82 -1.96 -8.85 10.14
CA THR A 82 -2.67 -8.48 11.38
C THR A 82 -2.16 -7.16 11.95
N ASP A 83 -3.00 -6.46 12.69
CA ASP A 83 -2.64 -5.21 13.37
C ASP A 83 -2.12 -4.15 12.40
N VAL A 84 -2.95 -3.84 11.40
CA VAL A 84 -2.70 -2.80 10.40
C VAL A 84 -3.65 -1.63 10.63
N TRP A 85 -3.08 -0.42 10.71
CA TRP A 85 -3.84 0.80 10.88
C TRP A 85 -3.58 1.77 9.72
N ILE A 86 -4.64 2.09 8.97
CA ILE A 86 -4.59 3.04 7.85
C ILE A 86 -5.46 4.24 8.20
N ASP A 87 -4.83 5.40 8.37
CA ASP A 87 -5.43 6.56 9.03
C ASP A 87 -5.10 7.89 8.34
N HIS A 88 -6.09 8.78 8.18
CA HIS A 88 -5.88 10.09 7.54
C HIS A 88 -5.23 10.04 6.15
N CYS A 89 -5.45 8.95 5.42
CA CYS A 89 -4.99 8.81 4.05
C CYS A 89 -6.06 9.27 3.05
N SER A 90 -5.62 9.69 1.88
CA SER A 90 -6.50 10.01 0.75
C SER A 90 -6.26 9.00 -0.37
N PHE A 91 -7.33 8.41 -0.91
CA PHE A 91 -7.26 7.39 -1.96
C PHE A 91 -8.15 7.79 -3.14
N ALA A 92 -7.64 7.68 -4.37
CA ALA A 92 -8.40 8.07 -5.56
C ALA A 92 -7.90 7.41 -6.85
N ARG A 93 -8.84 7.11 -7.77
CA ARG A 93 -8.56 6.76 -9.17
C ARG A 93 -7.53 5.62 -9.37
N CYS A 94 -7.48 4.65 -8.47
CA CYS A 94 -6.67 3.45 -8.69
C CYS A 94 -7.28 2.59 -9.81
N TYR A 95 -6.46 1.75 -10.42
CA TYR A 95 -6.88 0.93 -11.56
C TYR A 95 -7.93 -0.10 -11.16
N ASP A 96 -7.76 -0.75 -10.01
CA ASP A 96 -8.70 -1.72 -9.45
C ASP A 96 -9.34 -1.17 -8.15
N GLY A 97 -9.01 -1.74 -7.00
CA GLY A 97 -9.48 -1.33 -5.69
C GLY A 97 -8.73 -0.13 -5.08
N LEU A 98 -9.34 0.49 -4.07
CA LEU A 98 -8.62 1.46 -3.24
C LEU A 98 -7.90 0.74 -2.10
N ILE A 99 -8.61 -0.13 -1.36
CA ILE A 99 -8.02 -0.96 -0.33
C ILE A 99 -8.63 -2.35 -0.38
N ASP A 100 -7.79 -3.35 -0.60
CA ASP A 100 -8.17 -4.75 -0.58
C ASP A 100 -7.65 -5.41 0.71
N VAL A 101 -8.55 -6.13 1.38
CA VAL A 101 -8.25 -6.85 2.64
C VAL A 101 -8.69 -8.28 2.48
N ILE A 102 -7.73 -9.16 2.24
CA ILE A 102 -7.99 -10.53 1.79
C ILE A 102 -7.19 -11.55 2.59
N HIS A 103 -7.56 -12.83 2.44
CA HIS A 103 -6.86 -13.98 2.99
C HIS A 103 -6.62 -13.97 4.51
N GLY A 104 -7.70 -13.82 5.29
CA GLY A 104 -7.62 -14.02 6.75
C GLY A 104 -6.99 -12.87 7.53
N SER A 105 -6.79 -11.71 6.89
CA SER A 105 -6.38 -10.48 7.57
C SER A 105 -7.34 -10.12 8.71
N THR A 106 -6.80 -9.79 9.88
CA THR A 106 -7.58 -9.48 11.10
C THR A 106 -7.07 -8.20 11.78
N ALA A 107 -7.89 -7.63 12.67
CA ALA A 107 -7.53 -6.41 13.41
C ALA A 107 -7.09 -5.24 12.51
N ILE A 108 -7.81 -5.05 11.39
CA ILE A 108 -7.56 -3.95 10.47
C ILE A 108 -8.47 -2.77 10.83
N THR A 109 -7.87 -1.61 11.08
CA THR A 109 -8.61 -0.37 11.35
C THR A 109 -8.45 0.61 10.19
N HIS A 110 -9.58 1.00 9.59
CA HIS A 110 -9.66 2.06 8.59
C HIS A 110 -10.41 3.24 9.20
N PHE A 111 -9.76 4.39 9.35
CA PHE A 111 -10.37 5.56 9.96
C PHE A 111 -9.96 6.87 9.27
N GLN A 112 -10.88 7.84 9.24
CA GLN A 112 -10.67 9.20 8.71
C GLN A 112 -10.01 9.26 7.33
N GLN A 113 -10.51 8.48 6.37
CA GLN A 113 -10.01 8.47 5.01
C GLN A 113 -10.90 9.29 4.06
N LEU A 114 -10.29 9.94 3.06
CA LEU A 114 -11.02 10.55 1.95
C LEU A 114 -10.92 9.64 0.73
N LEU A 115 -12.05 9.01 0.39
CA LEU A 115 -12.18 8.19 -0.81
C LEU A 115 -12.86 9.02 -1.89
N PHE A 116 -12.19 9.20 -3.03
CA PHE A 116 -12.77 9.83 -4.20
C PHE A 116 -13.17 8.74 -5.21
N PRO A 117 -14.43 8.74 -5.70
CA PRO A 117 -14.82 7.84 -6.78
C PRO A 117 -13.98 8.11 -8.04
N PRO A 118 -13.86 7.11 -8.94
CA PRO A 118 -13.14 7.26 -10.20
C PRO A 118 -13.69 8.42 -11.06
#